data_AF-A0A841ITJ5-F1
#
_entry.id   AF-A0A841ITJ5-F1
#
_cell.length_a   1.000
_cell.length_b   1.000
_cell.length_c   1.000
_cell.angle_alpha   90.00
_cell.angle_beta   90.00
_cell.angle_gamma   90.00
#
_symmetry.space_group_name_H-M   'P 1'
#
loop_
_entity.id
_entity.type
_entity.pdbx_description
1 polymer ?
#
loop_
_entity_poly.entity_id
_entity_poly.type
_entity_poly.pdbx_seq_one_letter_code
_entity_poly.pdbx_strand_id
1 'polypeptide(L)'
;MWRVLFYVTPTSLTVALVFFFLLSWVLAVAIKKRGASFSRSARAALALAAFSYVFLLSILPLGGEQPGSGRLIHWNPLHFIHDHNSEGAIEESFGQQLSDGNTVYYSPDELPAEERSEIQKMSPYDFFAHGNIESGVIVSNPEGDVVPQSQGQHILTEISEAIEVSSEPVQSQGMILEEKSLNFLLFVPLGVLAYFSFSSHAARMATGPAVSLSIEVVQWSVAWGRTADTADLLANSLGSFLGVAMGMLASALAVLTRRSEINGGRRAASAGHGAGRRPRGRHGS
;
A
#
# COMPACT_ATOMS: atom_id res chain seq x y z
N MET A 1 12.31 6.01 5.34
CA MET A 1 11.46 5.41 4.28
C MET A 1 10.63 6.43 3.54
N TRP A 2 10.19 7.53 4.18
CA TRP A 2 9.36 8.59 3.62
C TRP A 2 9.79 9.16 2.26
N ARG A 3 11.10 9.26 1.98
CA ARG A 3 11.57 9.75 0.67
C ARG A 3 11.23 8.83 -0.51
N VAL A 4 10.94 7.55 -0.29
CA VAL A 4 10.56 6.61 -1.36
C VAL A 4 9.06 6.68 -1.63
N LEU A 5 8.24 6.98 -0.61
CA LEU A 5 6.78 7.10 -0.71
C LEU A 5 6.39 8.20 -1.72
N PHE A 6 7.07 9.35 -1.69
CA PHE A 6 6.86 10.45 -2.66
C PHE A 6 7.10 10.09 -4.15
N TYR A 7 7.72 8.94 -4.45
CA TYR A 7 7.91 8.47 -5.83
C TYR A 7 6.89 7.42 -6.26
N VAL A 8 5.93 7.07 -5.39
CA VAL A 8 4.87 6.10 -5.69
C VAL A 8 3.78 6.84 -6.47
N THR A 9 3.97 6.91 -7.77
CA THR A 9 3.01 7.49 -8.72
C THR A 9 2.38 6.35 -9.53
N PRO A 10 1.21 6.57 -10.15
CA PRO A 10 0.64 5.59 -11.08
C PRO A 10 1.64 5.14 -12.17
N THR A 11 2.54 6.04 -12.58
CA THR A 11 3.62 5.76 -13.54
C THR A 11 4.67 4.82 -12.96
N SER A 12 5.20 5.07 -11.77
CA SER A 12 6.21 4.18 -11.16
C SER A 12 5.63 2.80 -10.83
N LEU A 13 4.37 2.75 -10.38
CA LEU A 13 3.61 1.52 -10.19
C LEU A 13 3.51 0.70 -11.49
N THR A 14 3.11 1.35 -12.60
CA THR A 14 2.99 0.71 -13.92
C THR A 14 4.34 0.18 -14.40
N VAL A 15 5.40 0.97 -14.28
CA VAL A 15 6.77 0.57 -14.68
C VAL A 15 7.23 -0.64 -13.87
N ALA A 16 7.00 -0.65 -12.56
CA ALA A 16 7.35 -1.77 -11.68
C ALA A 16 6.60 -3.05 -12.06
N LEU A 17 5.29 -2.97 -12.33
CA LEU A 17 4.48 -4.11 -12.74
C LEU A 17 4.93 -4.69 -14.09
N VAL A 18 5.23 -3.83 -15.08
CA VAL A 18 5.78 -4.26 -16.37
C VAL A 18 7.13 -4.95 -16.18
N PHE A 19 8.01 -4.38 -15.35
CA PHE A 19 9.30 -4.98 -15.02
C PHE A 19 9.14 -6.37 -14.39
N PHE A 20 8.26 -6.53 -13.40
CA PHE A 20 8.01 -7.82 -12.75
C PHE A 20 7.42 -8.85 -13.72
N PHE A 21 6.54 -8.43 -14.62
CA PHE A 21 6.00 -9.30 -15.66
C PHE A 21 7.10 -9.78 -16.62
N LEU A 22 7.97 -8.88 -17.10
CA LEU A 22 9.10 -9.24 -17.96
C LEU A 22 10.07 -10.20 -17.26
N LEU A 23 10.39 -9.93 -15.99
CA LEU A 23 11.23 -10.81 -15.18
C LEU A 23 10.60 -12.20 -15.04
N SER A 24 9.29 -12.27 -14.75
CA SER A 24 8.52 -13.52 -14.68
C SER A 24 8.58 -14.30 -15.99
N TRP A 25 8.48 -13.62 -17.13
CA TRP A 25 8.63 -14.25 -18.45
C TRP A 25 10.02 -14.81 -18.70
N VAL A 26 11.08 -14.08 -18.35
CA VAL A 26 12.47 -14.58 -18.43
C VAL A 26 12.65 -15.82 -17.56
N LEU A 27 12.12 -15.81 -16.33
CA LEU A 27 12.16 -16.97 -15.42
C LEU A 27 11.42 -18.18 -16.00
N ALA A 28 10.23 -17.98 -16.57
CA ALA A 28 9.47 -19.04 -17.23
C ALA A 28 10.26 -19.71 -18.37
N VAL A 29 10.93 -18.91 -19.21
CA VAL A 29 11.78 -19.41 -20.29
C VAL A 29 13.00 -20.15 -19.73
N ALA A 30 13.64 -19.63 -18.68
CA ALA A 30 14.82 -20.24 -18.05
C ALA A 30 14.49 -21.59 -17.40
N ILE A 31 13.37 -21.70 -16.68
CA ILE A 31 12.89 -22.93 -16.05
C ILE A 31 12.72 -24.03 -17.08
N LYS A 32 12.07 -23.70 -18.19
CA LYS A 32 11.81 -24.64 -19.28
C LYS A 32 13.10 -25.16 -19.91
N LYS A 33 14.18 -24.37 -19.91
CA LYS A 33 15.50 -24.78 -20.40
C LYS A 33 16.28 -25.61 -19.39
N ARG A 34 16.20 -25.29 -18.09
CA ARG A 34 17.03 -25.90 -17.03
C ARG A 34 16.38 -27.07 -16.27
N GLY A 35 15.07 -27.27 -16.43
CA GLY A 35 14.35 -28.41 -15.83
C GLY A 35 14.32 -28.38 -14.30
N ALA A 36 14.32 -29.57 -13.67
CA ALA A 36 14.07 -29.76 -12.24
C ALA A 36 15.12 -29.12 -11.30
N SER A 37 16.33 -28.85 -11.78
CA SER A 37 17.36 -28.17 -10.98
C SER A 37 16.92 -26.74 -10.59
N PHE A 38 16.18 -26.07 -11.48
CA PHE A 38 15.75 -24.69 -11.25
C PHE A 38 14.75 -24.56 -10.10
N SER A 39 13.84 -25.53 -9.92
CA SER A 39 12.81 -25.43 -8.88
C SER A 39 13.40 -25.41 -7.47
N ARG A 40 14.53 -26.09 -7.25
CA ARG A 40 15.26 -26.02 -5.97
C ARG A 40 15.83 -24.62 -5.72
N SER A 41 16.46 -24.02 -6.74
CA SER A 41 16.98 -22.66 -6.64
C SER A 41 15.86 -21.64 -6.44
N ALA A 42 14.72 -21.80 -7.11
CA ALA A 42 13.56 -20.94 -6.93
C ALA A 42 13.00 -21.01 -5.50
N ARG A 43 12.90 -22.21 -4.92
CA ARG A 43 12.50 -22.39 -3.52
C ARG A 43 13.48 -21.77 -2.54
N ALA A 44 14.78 -21.92 -2.77
CA ALA A 44 15.79 -21.29 -1.92
C ALA A 44 15.71 -19.75 -2.00
N ALA A 45 15.53 -19.20 -3.21
CA ALA A 45 15.33 -17.77 -3.40
C ALA A 45 14.04 -17.28 -2.74
N LEU A 46 12.94 -18.03 -2.85
CA LEU A 46 11.67 -17.73 -2.19
C LEU A 46 11.82 -17.75 -0.66
N ALA A 47 12.47 -18.77 -0.10
CA ALA A 47 12.69 -18.87 1.33
C ALA A 47 13.55 -17.71 1.85
N LEU A 48 14.63 -17.38 1.13
CA LEU A 48 15.47 -16.23 1.46
C LEU A 48 14.69 -14.92 1.36
N ALA A 49 13.91 -14.71 0.30
CA ALA A 49 13.08 -13.53 0.14
C ALA A 49 12.04 -13.41 1.26
N ALA A 50 11.30 -14.49 1.55
CA ALA A 50 10.32 -14.51 2.63
C ALA A 50 10.97 -14.20 3.99
N PHE A 51 12.12 -14.81 4.28
CA PHE A 51 12.88 -14.52 5.50
C PHE A 51 13.33 -13.06 5.55
N SER A 52 13.91 -12.53 4.48
CA SER A 52 14.33 -11.13 4.40
C SER A 52 13.14 -10.17 4.56
N TYR A 53 11.97 -10.50 4.01
CA TYR A 53 10.77 -9.70 4.15
C TYR A 53 10.29 -9.67 5.59
N VAL A 54 10.13 -10.84 6.22
CA VAL A 54 9.78 -10.93 7.64
C VAL A 54 10.81 -10.17 8.47
N PHE A 55 12.10 -10.43 8.29
CA PHE A 55 13.16 -9.76 9.05
C PHE A 55 13.15 -8.24 8.88
N LEU A 56 13.16 -7.72 7.64
CA LEU A 56 13.23 -6.28 7.38
C LEU A 56 11.97 -5.55 7.81
N LEU A 57 10.79 -6.10 7.51
CA LEU A 57 9.51 -5.46 7.85
C LEU A 57 9.19 -5.58 9.35
N SER A 58 9.75 -6.58 10.03
CA SER A 58 9.62 -6.71 11.49
C SER A 58 10.65 -5.89 12.27
N ILE A 59 11.84 -5.59 11.73
CA ILE A 59 12.95 -4.95 12.47
C ILE A 59 13.10 -3.46 12.18
N LEU A 60 12.51 -2.91 11.11
CA LEU A 60 12.53 -1.48 10.83
C LEU A 60 11.23 -0.77 11.29
N PRO A 61 11.03 -0.47 12.59
CA PRO A 61 10.10 0.57 12.99
C PRO A 61 10.83 1.92 12.73
N LEU A 62 10.68 2.48 11.54
CA LEU A 62 11.27 3.78 11.19
C LEU A 62 10.40 4.99 11.61
N GLY A 63 9.42 4.82 12.50
CA GLY A 63 8.49 5.87 12.91
C GLY A 63 8.42 5.99 14.43
N GLY A 64 8.66 7.19 14.96
CA GLY A 64 8.81 7.52 16.38
C GLY A 64 7.50 7.51 17.18
N GLU A 65 6.71 6.46 17.07
CA GLU A 65 5.58 6.22 17.97
C GLU A 65 6.08 5.97 19.39
N GLN A 66 5.43 6.60 20.38
CA GLN A 66 5.84 6.47 21.77
C GLN A 66 5.58 5.04 22.27
N PRO A 67 6.57 4.39 22.92
CA PRO A 67 6.35 3.09 23.55
C PRO A 67 5.25 3.22 24.62
N GLY A 68 4.10 2.59 24.39
CA GLY A 68 2.97 2.62 25.33
C GLY A 68 1.60 2.78 24.68
N SER A 69 1.50 3.12 23.39
CA SER A 69 0.25 2.97 22.64
C SER A 69 -0.13 1.48 22.64
N GLY A 70 -1.32 1.15 23.14
CA GLY A 70 -1.72 -0.23 23.42
C GLY A 70 -1.63 -1.16 22.21
N ARG A 71 -1.65 -2.48 22.44
CA ARG A 71 -1.73 -3.49 21.37
C ARG A 71 -3.11 -3.48 20.73
N LEU A 72 -3.34 -2.55 19.83
CA LEU A 72 -4.58 -2.45 19.07
C LEU A 72 -4.50 -3.33 17.81
N ILE A 73 -5.65 -3.82 17.37
CA ILE A 73 -5.80 -4.57 16.12
C ILE A 73 -6.96 -3.93 15.36
N HIS A 74 -6.69 -3.43 14.15
CA HIS A 74 -7.74 -2.93 13.27
C HIS A 74 -8.31 -4.08 12.44
N TRP A 75 -9.49 -4.55 12.85
CA TRP A 75 -10.19 -5.65 12.17
C TRP A 75 -10.94 -5.23 10.91
N ASN A 76 -11.06 -3.93 10.64
CA ASN A 76 -11.73 -3.41 9.47
C ASN A 76 -10.72 -3.20 8.32
N PRO A 77 -10.68 -4.06 7.29
CA PRO A 77 -9.73 -3.93 6.20
C PRO A 77 -10.04 -2.73 5.29
N LEU A 78 -11.20 -2.09 5.46
CA LEU A 78 -11.63 -0.91 4.71
C LEU A 78 -11.63 0.36 5.59
N HIS A 79 -10.98 0.34 6.75
CA HIS A 79 -10.93 1.53 7.61
C HIS A 79 -10.26 2.69 6.88
N PHE A 80 -9.20 2.42 6.10
CA PHE A 80 -8.54 3.43 5.27
C PHE A 80 -9.47 4.15 4.28
N ILE A 81 -10.59 3.54 3.86
CA ILE A 81 -11.59 4.20 2.99
C ILE A 81 -12.47 5.13 3.81
N HIS A 82 -12.78 4.75 5.05
CA HIS A 82 -13.54 5.60 5.97
C HIS A 82 -12.68 6.78 6.37
N ASP A 83 -11.44 6.56 6.79
CA ASP A 83 -10.49 7.62 7.11
C ASP A 83 -10.29 8.56 5.91
N HIS A 84 -10.16 8.01 4.69
CA HIS A 84 -10.09 8.83 3.48
C HIS A 84 -11.31 9.74 3.25
N ASN A 85 -12.51 9.29 3.62
CA ASN A 85 -13.73 10.07 3.49
C ASN A 85 -13.96 11.01 4.69
N SER A 86 -13.40 10.69 5.86
CA SER A 86 -13.50 11.48 7.10
C SER A 86 -12.45 12.60 7.17
N GLU A 87 -11.25 12.41 6.60
CA GLU A 87 -10.11 13.35 6.64
C GLU A 87 -10.31 14.64 5.82
N GLY A 88 -11.50 14.87 5.23
CA GLY A 88 -11.92 16.18 4.74
C GLY A 88 -12.53 17.07 5.82
N ALA A 89 -12.92 16.49 6.95
CA ALA A 89 -13.18 17.24 8.16
C ALA A 89 -11.83 17.43 8.87
N ILE A 90 -11.53 18.67 9.23
CA ILE A 90 -10.51 18.97 10.24
C ILE A 90 -10.84 18.04 11.41
N GLU A 91 -9.97 17.14 11.86
CA GLU A 91 -10.27 16.25 13.00
C GLU A 91 -9.44 16.64 14.24
N GLU A 92 -8.39 17.43 14.04
CA GLU A 92 -7.56 17.88 15.16
C GLU A 92 -8.18 19.10 15.83
N SER A 93 -8.74 18.84 17.01
CA SER A 93 -8.98 19.87 17.99
C SER A 93 -7.66 20.32 18.62
N PHE A 94 -7.53 21.61 18.91
CA PHE A 94 -6.30 22.16 19.49
C PHE A 94 -6.58 23.31 20.45
N GLY A 95 -5.69 23.48 21.42
CA GLY A 95 -5.66 24.62 22.31
C GLY A 95 -4.60 25.64 21.87
N GLN A 96 -4.95 26.91 21.85
CA GLN A 96 -4.02 28.01 21.56
C GLN A 96 -4.17 29.12 22.60
N GLN A 97 -3.03 29.69 23.02
CA GLN A 97 -3.02 30.92 23.81
C GLN A 97 -2.98 32.12 22.88
N LEU A 98 -3.89 33.07 23.11
CA LEU A 98 -4.04 34.32 22.39
C LEU A 98 -3.06 35.39 22.90
N SER A 99 -2.87 36.43 22.11
CA SER A 99 -1.95 37.54 22.38
C SER A 99 -2.33 38.37 23.61
N ASP A 100 -3.61 38.35 23.98
CA ASP A 100 -4.16 39.01 25.18
C ASP A 100 -4.04 38.16 26.45
N GLY A 101 -3.49 36.94 26.34
CA GLY A 101 -3.32 35.99 27.43
C GLY A 101 -4.49 35.03 27.63
N ASN A 102 -5.63 35.26 26.96
CA ASN A 102 -6.75 34.33 26.96
C ASN A 102 -6.39 33.07 26.18
N THR A 103 -7.19 32.03 26.35
CA THR A 103 -6.99 30.72 25.75
C THR A 103 -8.23 30.29 24.99
N VAL A 104 -8.04 29.65 23.84
CA VAL A 104 -9.12 29.16 23.00
C VAL A 104 -8.88 27.71 22.64
N TYR A 105 -9.93 26.92 22.73
CA TYR A 105 -9.97 25.55 22.23
C TYR A 105 -10.76 25.51 20.93
N TYR A 106 -10.09 25.14 19.84
CA TYR A 106 -10.74 24.93 18.56
C TYR A 106 -11.15 23.46 18.44
N SER A 107 -12.38 23.22 17.98
CA SER A 107 -12.91 21.92 17.61
C SER A 107 -13.58 22.03 16.24
N PRO A 108 -13.43 21.05 15.35
CA PRO A 108 -14.12 21.04 14.05
C PRO A 108 -15.64 21.08 14.20
N ASP A 109 -16.15 20.29 15.14
CA ASP A 109 -17.56 20.14 15.46
C ASP A 109 -17.94 20.92 16.73
N GLU A 110 -19.22 21.31 16.82
CA GLU A 110 -19.77 21.91 18.03
C GLU A 110 -19.73 20.90 19.19
N LEU A 111 -19.01 21.26 20.25
CA LEU A 111 -18.88 20.41 21.43
C LEU A 111 -20.10 20.53 22.35
N PRO A 112 -20.69 19.40 22.76
CA PRO A 112 -21.70 19.38 23.82
C PRO A 112 -21.19 20.03 25.11
N ALA A 113 -22.11 20.62 25.89
CA ALA A 113 -21.75 21.30 27.14
C ALA A 113 -21.04 20.38 28.16
N GLU A 114 -21.35 19.08 28.15
CA GLU A 114 -20.70 18.08 28.98
C GLU A 114 -19.23 17.91 28.60
N GLU A 115 -18.93 17.76 27.30
CA GLU A 115 -17.57 17.61 26.78
C GLU A 115 -16.72 18.87 27.00
N ARG A 116 -17.30 20.06 26.77
CA ARG A 116 -16.65 21.34 27.11
C ARG A 116 -16.30 21.42 28.58
N SER A 117 -17.20 20.94 29.46
CA SER A 117 -16.95 20.90 30.90
C SER A 117 -15.83 19.91 31.28
N GLU A 118 -15.67 18.80 30.57
CA GLU A 118 -14.55 17.87 30.79
C GLU A 118 -13.22 18.46 30.33
N ILE A 119 -13.19 19.06 29.13
CA ILE A 119 -12.02 19.77 28.61
C ILE A 119 -11.60 20.88 29.58
N GLN A 120 -12.57 21.66 30.08
CA GLN A 120 -12.33 22.73 31.05
C GLN A 120 -11.69 22.24 32.36
N LYS A 121 -11.99 21.01 32.79
CA LYS A 121 -11.36 20.40 33.98
C LYS A 121 -9.90 20.03 33.72
N MET A 122 -9.56 19.66 32.50
CA MET A 122 -8.20 19.29 32.11
C MET A 122 -7.34 20.53 31.85
N SER A 123 -7.90 21.55 31.22
CA SER A 123 -7.24 22.83 30.95
C SER A 123 -8.30 23.92 30.87
N PRO A 124 -8.18 25.01 31.65
CA PRO A 124 -9.16 26.08 31.61
C PRO A 124 -9.00 26.88 30.32
N TYR A 125 -9.98 26.79 29.42
CA TYR A 125 -10.07 27.61 28.22
C TYR A 125 -11.05 28.77 28.43
N ASP A 126 -10.73 29.95 27.90
CA ASP A 126 -11.61 31.12 27.98
C ASP A 126 -12.66 31.10 26.86
N PHE A 127 -12.34 30.46 25.73
CA PHE A 127 -13.21 30.38 24.56
C PHE A 127 -13.19 28.99 23.92
N PHE A 128 -14.27 28.66 23.24
CA PHE A 128 -14.39 27.50 22.37
C PHE A 128 -14.74 27.98 20.96
N ALA A 129 -13.99 27.55 19.96
CA ALA A 129 -14.24 27.86 18.56
C ALA A 129 -14.62 26.59 17.81
N HIS A 130 -15.66 26.63 16.97
CA HIS A 130 -16.02 25.49 16.14
C HIS A 130 -16.54 25.84 14.75
N GLY A 131 -16.50 24.87 13.84
CA GLY A 131 -16.83 25.05 12.42
C GLY A 131 -15.60 25.16 11.52
N ASN A 132 -15.82 25.34 10.22
CA ASN A 132 -14.74 25.42 9.24
C ASN A 132 -14.68 26.81 8.59
N ILE A 133 -13.57 27.11 7.90
CA ILE A 133 -13.35 28.42 7.27
C ILE A 133 -14.43 28.73 6.21
N GLU A 134 -14.94 27.71 5.51
CA GLU A 134 -15.93 27.88 4.44
C GLU A 134 -17.35 28.19 4.95
N SER A 135 -17.77 27.52 6.03
CA SER A 135 -19.08 27.67 6.68
C SER A 135 -19.10 28.78 7.73
N GLY A 136 -17.92 29.24 8.14
CA GLY A 136 -17.72 30.20 9.22
C GLY A 136 -17.45 29.50 10.55
N VAL A 137 -16.53 30.07 11.32
CA VAL A 137 -16.17 29.59 12.66
C VAL A 137 -16.96 30.38 13.70
N ILE A 138 -17.66 29.67 14.59
CA ILE A 138 -18.44 30.23 15.69
C ILE A 138 -17.59 30.17 16.96
N VAL A 139 -17.52 31.28 17.69
CA VAL A 139 -16.81 31.36 18.96
C VAL A 139 -17.82 31.49 20.10
N SER A 140 -17.74 30.61 21.08
CA SER A 140 -18.58 30.59 22.28
C SER A 140 -17.73 30.64 23.56
N ASN A 141 -18.36 31.04 24.66
CA ASN A 141 -17.77 30.95 25.99
C ASN A 141 -17.90 29.50 26.54
N PRO A 142 -17.32 29.19 27.72
CA PRO A 142 -17.44 27.87 28.33
C PRO A 142 -18.89 27.45 28.61
N GLU A 143 -19.80 28.41 28.82
CA GLU A 143 -21.24 28.17 29.02
C GLU A 143 -21.98 27.82 27.72
N GLY A 144 -21.44 28.20 26.55
CA GLY A 144 -22.01 27.96 25.22
C GLY A 144 -22.71 29.15 24.60
N ASP A 145 -22.68 30.30 25.26
CA ASP A 145 -23.16 31.54 24.68
C ASP A 145 -22.19 32.04 23.62
N VAL A 146 -22.74 32.41 22.47
CA VAL A 146 -21.97 32.96 21.36
C VAL A 146 -21.38 34.32 21.76
N VAL A 147 -20.08 34.47 21.54
CA VAL A 147 -19.32 35.67 21.88
C VAL A 147 -19.69 36.83 20.94
N PRO A 148 -19.73 38.10 21.39
CA PRO A 148 -20.01 39.24 20.53
C PRO A 148 -19.10 39.27 19.29
N GLN A 149 -19.67 39.63 18.14
CA GLN A 149 -19.00 39.55 16.83
C GLN A 149 -17.63 40.25 16.80
N SER A 150 -17.47 41.39 17.46
CA SER A 150 -16.21 42.14 17.51
C SER A 150 -15.09 41.37 18.22
N GLN A 151 -15.43 40.67 19.31
CA GLN A 151 -14.48 39.84 20.06
C GLN A 151 -14.23 38.52 19.32
N GLY A 152 -15.28 37.91 18.75
CA GLY A 152 -15.15 36.73 17.90
C GLY A 152 -14.18 36.95 16.74
N GLN A 153 -14.29 38.07 16.01
CA GLN A 153 -13.39 38.39 14.90
C GLN A 153 -11.92 38.52 15.32
N HIS A 154 -11.66 39.08 16.51
CA HIS A 154 -10.30 39.16 17.04
C HIS A 154 -9.72 37.77 17.28
N ILE A 155 -10.47 36.90 17.98
CA ILE A 155 -10.09 35.51 18.26
C ILE A 155 -9.83 34.76 16.95
N LEU A 156 -10.75 34.87 15.98
CA LEU A 156 -10.63 34.22 14.68
C LEU A 156 -9.40 34.67 13.89
N THR A 157 -9.01 35.95 13.98
CA THR A 157 -7.81 36.45 13.29
C THR A 157 -6.53 35.85 13.85
N GLU A 158 -6.49 35.58 15.16
CA GLU A 158 -5.32 34.99 15.81
C GLU A 158 -5.20 33.48 15.59
N ILE A 159 -6.34 32.78 15.52
CA ILE A 159 -6.35 31.33 15.31
C ILE A 159 -6.46 30.95 13.85
N SER A 160 -6.76 31.87 12.92
CA SER A 160 -6.97 31.51 11.51
C SER A 160 -5.74 30.85 10.89
N GLU A 161 -4.53 31.27 11.25
CA GLU A 161 -3.30 30.63 10.78
C GLU A 161 -3.18 29.20 11.33
N ALA A 162 -3.48 28.99 12.62
CA ALA A 162 -3.48 27.66 13.22
C ALA A 162 -4.56 26.76 12.61
N ILE A 163 -5.77 27.30 12.37
CA ILE A 163 -6.85 26.61 11.67
C ILE A 163 -6.40 26.29 10.25
N GLU A 164 -5.80 27.21 9.51
CA GLU A 164 -5.36 26.98 8.13
C GLU A 164 -4.26 25.90 8.07
N VAL A 165 -3.30 25.93 9.00
CA VAL A 165 -2.26 24.91 9.14
C VAL A 165 -2.85 23.55 9.54
N SER A 166 -3.87 23.51 10.42
CA SER A 166 -4.57 22.27 10.79
C SER A 166 -5.58 21.82 9.73
N SER A 167 -6.01 22.72 8.85
CA SER A 167 -6.96 22.47 7.75
C SER A 167 -6.26 22.13 6.46
N GLU A 168 -4.95 22.37 6.33
CA GLU A 168 -4.20 21.79 5.24
C GLU A 168 -4.42 20.28 5.33
N PRO A 169 -4.99 19.65 4.30
CA PRO A 169 -5.24 18.22 4.31
C PRO A 169 -3.91 17.58 4.64
N VAL A 170 -3.84 16.98 5.83
CA VAL A 170 -2.61 16.35 6.31
C VAL A 170 -2.16 15.49 5.14
N GLN A 171 -0.87 15.58 4.77
CA GLN A 171 -0.32 14.76 3.67
C GLN A 171 -0.52 13.24 3.91
N SER A 172 -1.18 12.84 5.01
CA SER A 172 -1.67 11.51 5.38
C SER A 172 -2.38 10.81 4.24
N GLN A 173 -3.24 11.48 3.47
CA GLN A 173 -4.02 10.81 2.43
C GLN A 173 -3.13 10.19 1.35
N GLY A 174 -2.12 10.94 0.90
CA GLY A 174 -1.08 10.42 0.00
C GLY A 174 -0.30 9.30 0.68
N MET A 175 0.11 9.51 1.92
CA MET A 175 0.94 8.56 2.66
C MET A 175 0.26 7.20 2.87
N ILE A 176 -1.05 7.15 3.16
CA ILE A 176 -1.79 5.89 3.35
C ILE A 176 -1.85 5.11 2.03
N LEU A 177 -2.31 5.74 0.94
CA LEU A 177 -2.41 5.06 -0.34
C LEU A 177 -1.04 4.62 -0.87
N GLU A 178 -0.02 5.45 -0.70
CA GLU A 178 1.37 5.15 -1.08
C GLU A 178 1.92 3.98 -0.25
N GLU A 179 1.67 3.93 1.06
CA GLU A 179 2.07 2.81 1.93
C GLU A 179 1.40 1.51 1.48
N LYS A 180 0.08 1.50 1.29
CA LYS A 180 -0.64 0.29 0.85
C LYS A 180 -0.21 -0.14 -0.56
N SER A 181 0.08 0.81 -1.45
CA SER A 181 0.59 0.54 -2.80
C SER A 181 1.99 -0.08 -2.80
N LEU A 182 2.87 0.37 -1.90
CA LEU A 182 4.19 -0.26 -1.70
C LEU A 182 4.06 -1.67 -1.15
N ASN A 183 3.24 -1.87 -0.11
CA ASN A 183 2.96 -3.18 0.47
C ASN A 183 2.46 -4.16 -0.59
N PHE A 184 1.48 -3.74 -1.39
CA PHE A 184 1.00 -4.48 -2.56
C PHE A 184 2.13 -4.83 -3.54
N LEU A 185 2.93 -3.85 -3.97
CA LEU A 185 4.02 -4.05 -4.93
C LEU A 185 5.11 -4.99 -4.43
N LEU A 186 5.47 -4.89 -3.15
CA LEU A 186 6.48 -5.71 -2.50
C LEU A 186 6.11 -7.21 -2.54
N PHE A 187 4.82 -7.53 -2.49
CA PHE A 187 4.37 -8.93 -2.53
C PHE A 187 4.23 -9.53 -3.95
N VAL A 188 4.26 -8.71 -5.00
CA VAL A 188 4.19 -9.20 -6.39
C VAL A 188 5.35 -10.15 -6.73
N PRO A 189 6.64 -9.80 -6.50
CA PRO A 189 7.75 -10.72 -6.71
C PRO A 189 7.64 -12.02 -5.90
N LEU A 190 7.12 -11.94 -4.68
CA LEU A 190 6.92 -13.11 -3.81
C LEU A 190 5.91 -14.08 -4.44
N GLY A 191 4.81 -13.57 -4.99
CA GLY A 191 3.83 -14.36 -5.75
C GLY A 191 4.41 -15.02 -7.00
N VAL A 192 5.23 -14.28 -7.77
CA VAL A 192 5.94 -14.84 -8.94
C VAL A 192 6.86 -15.99 -8.52
N LEU A 193 7.65 -15.81 -7.46
CA LEU A 193 8.52 -16.86 -6.92
C LEU A 193 7.73 -18.06 -6.40
N ALA A 194 6.60 -17.83 -5.72
CA ALA A 194 5.72 -18.89 -5.23
C ALA A 194 5.19 -19.75 -6.39
N TYR A 195 4.74 -19.13 -7.48
CA TYR A 195 4.27 -19.82 -8.68
C TYR A 195 5.31 -20.82 -9.21
N PHE A 196 6.58 -20.40 -9.34
CA PHE A 196 7.65 -21.25 -9.85
C PHE A 196 8.25 -22.23 -8.83
N SER A 197 8.03 -21.99 -7.53
CA SER A 197 8.57 -22.81 -6.44
C SER A 197 7.70 -24.02 -6.12
N PHE A 198 6.37 -23.87 -6.22
CA PHE A 198 5.41 -24.89 -5.83
C PHE A 198 4.70 -25.51 -7.03
N SER A 199 4.42 -26.81 -6.95
CA SER A 199 3.57 -27.52 -7.91
C SER A 199 2.08 -27.41 -7.58
N SER A 200 1.75 -27.34 -6.28
CA SER A 200 0.37 -27.22 -5.79
C SER A 200 -0.16 -25.80 -5.95
N HIS A 201 -1.35 -25.66 -6.55
CA HIS A 201 -2.05 -24.37 -6.66
C HIS A 201 -2.36 -23.77 -5.29
N ALA A 202 -2.79 -24.59 -4.33
CA ALA A 202 -3.07 -24.13 -2.97
C ALA A 202 -1.81 -23.54 -2.30
N ALA A 203 -0.66 -24.17 -2.45
CA ALA A 203 0.59 -23.67 -1.89
C ALA A 203 1.00 -22.32 -2.52
N ARG A 204 0.83 -22.16 -3.84
CA ARG A 204 1.10 -20.89 -4.55
C ARG A 204 0.25 -19.76 -3.99
N MET A 205 -1.04 -20.01 -3.82
CA MET A 205 -1.99 -19.00 -3.31
C MET A 205 -1.77 -18.73 -1.83
N ALA A 206 -1.48 -19.74 -1.00
CA ALA A 206 -1.32 -19.56 0.43
C ALA A 206 -0.01 -18.85 0.83
N THR A 207 1.02 -18.85 -0.03
CA THR A 207 2.35 -18.33 0.33
C THR A 207 2.33 -16.85 0.72
N GLY A 208 1.70 -15.99 -0.10
CA GLY A 208 1.60 -14.56 0.19
C GLY A 208 0.87 -14.25 1.50
N PRO A 209 -0.38 -14.69 1.65
CA PRO A 209 -1.13 -14.52 2.89
C PRO A 209 -0.42 -15.07 4.12
N ALA A 210 0.24 -16.23 4.02
CA ALA A 210 0.99 -16.81 5.14
C ALA A 210 2.20 -15.95 5.55
N VAL A 211 2.97 -15.45 4.58
CA VAL A 211 4.10 -14.55 4.86
C VAL A 211 3.61 -13.23 5.43
N SER A 212 2.55 -12.65 4.87
CA SER A 212 1.98 -11.39 5.37
C SER A 212 1.43 -11.54 6.78
N LEU A 213 0.70 -12.62 7.07
CA LEU A 213 0.22 -12.92 8.43
C LEU A 213 1.39 -13.08 9.40
N SER A 214 2.48 -13.71 8.96
CA SER A 214 3.68 -13.85 9.80
C SER A 214 4.28 -12.48 10.16
N ILE A 215 4.29 -11.52 9.23
CA ILE A 215 4.76 -10.16 9.48
C ILE A 215 3.88 -9.47 10.53
N GLU A 216 2.56 -9.48 10.34
CA GLU A 216 1.60 -8.88 11.30
C GLU A 216 1.74 -9.49 12.70
N VAL A 217 1.84 -10.82 12.79
CA VAL A 217 2.02 -11.52 14.06
C VAL A 217 3.32 -11.10 14.75
N VAL A 218 4.43 -10.97 14.02
CA VAL A 218 5.70 -10.53 14.60
C VAL A 218 5.62 -9.07 15.03
N GLN A 219 5.07 -8.17 14.21
CA GLN A 219 4.93 -6.75 14.54
C GLN A 219 4.06 -6.55 15.78
N TRP A 220 2.92 -7.24 15.86
CA TRP A 220 2.05 -7.25 17.03
C TRP A 220 2.76 -7.81 18.27
N SER A 221 3.54 -8.89 18.11
CA SER A 221 4.22 -9.55 19.23
C SER A 221 5.33 -8.71 19.83
N VAL A 222 6.08 -7.98 18.99
CA VAL A 222 7.22 -7.15 19.42
C VAL A 222 6.75 -5.85 20.10
N ALA A 223 5.47 -5.48 19.93
CA ALA A 223 4.79 -4.39 20.67
C ALA A 223 5.51 -3.03 20.60
N TRP A 224 6.15 -2.72 19.47
CA TRP A 224 6.77 -1.41 19.20
C TRP A 224 5.74 -0.34 18.81
N GLY A 225 4.57 -0.33 19.44
CA GLY A 225 3.52 0.68 19.21
C GLY A 225 2.84 0.60 17.84
N ARG A 226 3.20 -0.33 16.93
CA ARG A 226 2.46 -0.49 15.67
C ARG A 226 1.19 -1.30 15.89
N THR A 227 0.11 -0.76 15.38
CA THR A 227 -1.17 -1.45 15.24
C THR A 227 -1.08 -2.49 14.13
N ALA A 228 -1.53 -3.71 14.41
CA ALA A 228 -1.69 -4.72 13.36
C ALA A 228 -2.91 -4.35 12.51
N ASP A 229 -2.73 -4.27 11.20
CA ASP A 229 -3.76 -3.77 10.28
C ASP A 229 -4.15 -4.85 9.28
N THR A 230 -5.43 -5.24 9.31
CA THR A 230 -5.99 -6.19 8.35
C THR A 230 -5.94 -5.67 6.91
N ALA A 231 -5.86 -4.35 6.69
CA ALA A 231 -5.69 -3.77 5.36
C ALA A 231 -4.31 -4.09 4.77
N ASP A 232 -3.24 -4.14 5.58
CA ASP A 232 -1.91 -4.52 5.11
C ASP A 232 -1.85 -5.99 4.72
N LEU A 233 -2.45 -6.86 5.53
CA LEU A 233 -2.62 -8.27 5.21
C LEU A 233 -3.32 -8.46 3.85
N LEU A 234 -4.40 -7.69 3.62
CA LEU A 234 -5.16 -7.74 2.37
C LEU A 234 -4.34 -7.22 1.17
N ALA A 235 -3.71 -6.06 1.29
CA ALA A 235 -2.90 -5.45 0.23
C ALA A 235 -1.75 -6.37 -0.20
N ASN A 236 -1.01 -6.92 0.76
CA ASN A 236 0.06 -7.90 0.54
C ASN A 236 -0.45 -9.17 -0.14
N SER A 237 -1.60 -9.68 0.31
CA SER A 237 -2.22 -10.88 -0.27
C SER A 237 -2.61 -10.65 -1.74
N LEU A 238 -3.23 -9.50 -2.05
CA LEU A 238 -3.59 -9.12 -3.41
C LEU A 238 -2.35 -8.99 -4.32
N GLY A 239 -1.29 -8.36 -3.82
CA GLY A 239 -0.01 -8.26 -4.53
C GLY A 239 0.56 -9.63 -4.87
N SER A 240 0.54 -10.55 -3.90
CA SER A 240 1.00 -11.93 -4.12
C SER A 240 0.14 -12.68 -5.14
N PHE A 241 -1.19 -12.55 -5.10
CA PHE A 241 -2.08 -13.15 -6.09
C PHE A 241 -1.81 -12.62 -7.50
N LEU A 242 -1.59 -11.31 -7.65
CA LEU A 242 -1.21 -10.73 -8.93
C LEU A 242 0.12 -11.30 -9.43
N GLY A 243 1.11 -11.46 -8.54
CA GLY A 243 2.38 -12.12 -8.86
C GLY A 243 2.20 -13.56 -9.36
N VAL A 244 1.34 -14.35 -8.72
CA VAL A 244 1.01 -15.72 -9.16
C VAL A 244 0.37 -15.70 -10.55
N ALA A 245 -0.58 -14.79 -10.79
CA ALA A 245 -1.23 -14.62 -12.09
C ALA A 245 -0.22 -14.25 -13.19
N MET A 246 0.72 -13.34 -12.90
CA MET A 246 1.81 -12.98 -13.80
C MET A 246 2.70 -14.19 -14.13
N GLY A 247 3.07 -15.00 -13.13
CA GLY A 247 3.81 -16.26 -13.31
C GLY A 247 3.10 -17.24 -14.26
N MET A 248 1.79 -17.39 -14.07
CA MET A 248 0.95 -18.23 -14.92
C MET A 248 0.90 -17.74 -16.37
N LEU A 249 0.63 -16.45 -16.58
CA LEU A 249 0.55 -15.85 -17.91
C LEU A 249 1.90 -15.91 -18.64
N ALA A 250 2.99 -15.55 -17.96
CA ALA A 250 4.36 -15.66 -18.46
C ALA A 250 4.69 -17.09 -18.96
N SER A 251 4.28 -18.10 -18.20
CA SER A 251 4.49 -19.51 -18.55
C SER A 251 3.67 -19.93 -19.76
N ALA A 252 2.41 -19.50 -19.84
CA ALA A 252 1.56 -19.74 -21.00
C ALA A 252 2.16 -19.13 -22.28
N LEU A 253 2.61 -17.88 -22.23
CA LEU A 253 3.26 -17.20 -23.36
C LEU A 253 4.55 -17.91 -23.79
N ALA A 254 5.40 -18.32 -22.84
CA ALA A 254 6.61 -19.09 -23.13
C ALA A 254 6.35 -20.48 -23.76
N VAL A 255 5.15 -21.04 -23.57
CA VAL A 255 4.70 -22.24 -24.29
C VAL A 255 4.31 -21.92 -25.72
N LEU A 256 3.57 -20.83 -25.93
CA LEU A 256 3.11 -20.42 -27.26
C LEU A 256 4.28 -20.02 -28.18
N THR A 257 5.26 -19.25 -27.68
CA THR A 257 6.42 -18.84 -28.49
C THR A 257 7.28 -20.02 -28.95
N ARG A 258 7.43 -21.07 -28.12
CA ARG A 258 8.19 -22.26 -28.53
C ARG A 258 7.47 -23.07 -29.62
N ARG A 259 6.13 -23.08 -29.60
CA ARG A 259 5.34 -23.79 -30.63
C ARG A 259 5.52 -23.13 -32.00
N SER A 260 5.63 -21.80 -32.05
CA SER A 260 5.87 -21.09 -33.31
C SER A 260 7.27 -21.39 -33.88
N GLU A 261 8.31 -21.46 -33.05
CA GLU A 261 9.67 -21.83 -33.47
C GLU A 261 9.73 -23.23 -34.08
N ILE A 262 9.12 -24.24 -33.43
CA ILE A 262 9.10 -25.62 -33.92
C ILE A 262 8.34 -25.73 -35.26
N ASN A 263 7.21 -25.05 -35.37
CA ASN A 263 6.41 -25.06 -36.61
C ASN A 263 7.11 -24.30 -37.75
N GLY A 264 7.82 -23.19 -37.44
CA GLY A 264 8.64 -22.46 -38.39
C GLY A 264 9.80 -23.29 -38.93
N GLY A 265 10.52 -24.00 -38.06
CA GLY A 265 11.61 -24.90 -38.46
C GLY A 265 11.15 -26.05 -39.36
N ARG A 266 9.99 -26.65 -39.07
CA ARG A 266 9.39 -27.70 -39.92
C ARG A 266 9.03 -27.17 -41.31
N ARG A 267 8.44 -25.98 -41.40
CA ARG A 267 8.09 -25.35 -42.69
C ARG A 267 9.34 -25.03 -43.53
N ALA A 268 10.37 -24.47 -42.91
CA ALA A 268 11.64 -24.19 -43.59
C ALA A 268 12.31 -25.48 -44.10
N ALA A 269 12.32 -26.55 -43.29
CA ALA A 269 12.85 -27.84 -43.70
C ALA A 269 12.06 -28.47 -44.85
N SER A 270 10.72 -28.38 -44.84
CA SER A 270 9.89 -28.89 -45.96
C SER A 270 10.08 -28.09 -47.25
N ALA A 271 10.29 -26.77 -47.16
CA ALA A 271 10.54 -25.93 -48.33
C ALA A 271 11.90 -26.25 -48.98
N GLY A 272 12.94 -26.49 -48.17
CA GLY A 272 14.27 -26.87 -48.68
C GLY A 272 14.31 -28.23 -49.38
N HIS A 273 13.48 -29.19 -48.96
CA HIS A 273 13.45 -30.53 -49.56
C HIS A 273 12.69 -30.60 -50.90
N GLY A 274 11.81 -29.62 -51.18
CA GLY A 274 11.04 -29.54 -52.43
C GLY A 274 11.83 -28.99 -53.62
N ALA A 275 12.86 -28.17 -53.40
CA ALA A 275 13.60 -27.50 -54.47
C ALA A 275 14.68 -28.36 -55.15
N GLY A 276 15.03 -29.52 -54.58
CA GLY A 276 16.14 -30.37 -55.05
C GLY A 276 15.77 -31.55 -55.95
N ARG A 277 14.49 -31.89 -56.10
CA ARG A 277 14.08 -32.97 -57.02
C ARG A 277 14.05 -32.46 -58.46
N ARG A 278 15.23 -32.41 -59.09
CA ARG A 278 15.30 -32.35 -60.56
C ARG A 278 14.53 -33.54 -61.13
N PRO A 279 13.62 -33.34 -62.10
CA PRO A 279 12.94 -34.44 -62.75
C PRO A 279 14.00 -35.34 -63.39
N ARG A 280 14.10 -36.59 -62.91
CA ARG A 280 14.91 -37.61 -63.59
C ARG A 280 14.29 -37.80 -64.96
N GLY A 281 15.01 -37.32 -65.98
CA GLY A 281 14.66 -37.51 -67.38
C GLY A 281 14.39 -38.98 -67.64
N ARG A 282 13.15 -39.26 -68.02
CA ARG A 282 12.70 -40.57 -68.48
C ARG A 282 13.27 -40.73 -69.89
N HIS A 283 14.40 -41.43 -70.02
CA HIS A 283 14.89 -41.82 -71.34
C HIS A 283 13.88 -42.77 -71.97
N GLY A 284 13.31 -42.33 -73.09
CA GLY A 284 12.54 -43.17 -73.99
C GLY A 284 13.47 -44.11 -74.75
N SER A 285 13.00 -45.35 -74.85
CA SER A 285 13.44 -46.44 -75.73
C SER A 285 13.29 -46.11 -77.20
#